data_AF-A0A5Q4DZ04-F1
#
_entry.id   AF-A0A5Q4DZ04-F1
#
_cell.length_a   1.000
_cell.length_b   1.000
_cell.length_c   1.000
_cell.angle_alpha   90.00
_cell.angle_beta   90.00
_cell.angle_gamma   90.00
#
_symmetry.space_group_name_H-M   'P 1'
#
loop_
_entity.id
_entity.type
_entity.pdbx_description
1 polymer ?
#
loop_
_entity_poly.entity_id
_entity_poly.type
_entity_poly.pdbx_seq_one_letter_code
_entity_poly.pdbx_strand_id
1 'polypeptide(L)'
;MTIALSTDELQTAEAMLHGYGPAQPAIASLHQHQGDLEASLEDLAMASAGTAAYGDTPRGDRATLRQVLLANLRRELCGDDSFREKVEEYNKNPAQAALLTGLIVYVVELVALPWMSPAIATVAVLWILKIGLRTFCDYTEPAETQRDG
;
A
#
# COMPACT_ATOMS: atom_id res chain seq x y z
N MET A 1 -1.55 5.62 15.79
CA MET A 1 -1.16 6.80 14.99
C MET A 1 -1.62 6.52 13.57
N THR A 2 -2.48 7.37 13.02
CA THR A 2 -2.99 7.21 11.66
C THR A 2 -2.00 7.84 10.68
N ILE A 3 -1.69 7.14 9.60
CA ILE A 3 -0.78 7.63 8.57
C ILE A 3 -1.63 8.14 7.42
N ALA A 4 -1.70 9.46 7.27
CA ALA A 4 -2.53 10.11 6.28
C ALA A 4 -1.73 11.05 5.37
N LEU A 5 -2.15 11.13 4.11
CA LEU A 5 -1.72 12.18 3.19
C LEU A 5 -2.39 13.50 3.59
N SER A 6 -1.61 14.58 3.57
CA SER A 6 -2.15 15.94 3.61
C SER A 6 -2.91 16.26 2.34
N THR A 7 -3.72 17.32 2.37
CA THR A 7 -4.47 17.79 1.21
C THR A 7 -3.56 18.06 0.01
N ASP A 8 -2.40 18.66 0.22
CA ASP A 8 -1.44 18.98 -0.85
C ASP A 8 -0.82 17.71 -1.45
N GLU A 9 -0.49 16.73 -0.61
CA GLU A 9 0.04 15.43 -1.05
C GLU A 9 -1.00 14.64 -1.85
N LEU A 10 -2.26 14.67 -1.41
CA LEU A 10 -3.37 14.02 -2.12
C LEU A 10 -3.62 14.66 -3.49
N GLN A 11 -3.65 16.00 -3.57
CA GLN A 11 -3.78 16.73 -4.84
C GLN A 11 -2.61 16.45 -5.78
N THR A 12 -1.40 16.35 -5.23
CA THR A 12 -0.19 16.01 -6.00
C THR A 12 -0.28 14.60 -6.56
N ALA A 13 -0.67 13.61 -5.74
CA ALA A 13 -0.86 12.23 -6.18
C ALA A 13 -1.96 12.14 -7.26
N GLU A 14 -3.07 12.84 -7.09
CA GLU A 14 -4.16 12.91 -8.07
C GLU A 14 -3.68 13.50 -9.40
N ALA A 15 -2.93 14.60 -9.38
CA ALA A 15 -2.37 15.22 -10.58
C ALA A 15 -1.39 14.28 -11.30
N MET A 16 -0.51 13.59 -10.56
CA MET A 16 0.45 12.64 -11.13
C MET A 16 -0.24 11.41 -11.74
N LEU A 17 -1.32 10.95 -11.12
CA LEU A 17 -2.04 9.74 -11.52
C LEU A 17 -3.24 10.00 -12.42
N HIS A 18 -3.48 11.26 -12.80
CA HIS A 18 -4.60 11.65 -13.66
C HIS A 18 -4.63 10.87 -14.98
N GLY A 19 -3.46 10.63 -15.58
CA GLY A 19 -3.31 9.84 -16.82
C GLY A 19 -3.32 8.32 -16.61
N TYR A 20 -3.30 7.84 -15.36
CA TYR A 20 -3.23 6.42 -15.02
C TYR A 20 -4.58 5.95 -14.44
N GLY A 21 -5.50 5.61 -15.34
CA GLY A 21 -6.85 5.11 -15.02
C GLY A 21 -6.92 4.03 -13.92
N PRO A 22 -6.03 3.02 -13.90
CA PRO A 22 -6.06 1.97 -12.87
C PRO A 22 -5.86 2.45 -11.43
N ALA A 23 -5.28 3.64 -11.20
CA ALA A 23 -5.12 4.22 -9.87
C ALA A 23 -6.29 5.09 -9.42
N GLN A 24 -7.25 5.40 -10.30
CA GLN A 24 -8.38 6.28 -9.95
C GLN A 24 -9.24 5.76 -8.79
N PRO A 25 -9.50 4.44 -8.65
CA PRO A 25 -10.19 3.93 -7.47
C PRO A 25 -9.43 4.19 -6.16
N ALA A 26 -8.09 4.20 -6.19
CA ALA A 26 -7.28 4.52 -5.02
C ALA A 26 -7.42 6.00 -4.64
N ILE A 27 -7.37 6.90 -5.61
CA ILE A 27 -7.58 8.34 -5.38
C ILE A 27 -8.97 8.60 -4.79
N ALA A 28 -10.00 7.97 -5.33
CA ALA A 28 -11.36 8.08 -4.81
C ALA A 28 -11.47 7.59 -3.35
N SER A 29 -10.88 6.43 -3.03
CA SER A 29 -10.84 5.91 -1.67
C SER A 29 -10.07 6.83 -0.72
N LEU A 30 -8.93 7.38 -1.15
CA LEU A 30 -8.17 8.34 -0.35
C LEU A 30 -8.97 9.61 -0.05
N HIS A 31 -9.70 10.15 -1.02
CA HIS A 31 -10.60 11.28 -0.77
C HIS A 31 -11.72 10.93 0.24
N GLN A 32 -12.33 9.76 0.09
CA GLN A 32 -13.39 9.27 1.00
C GLN A 32 -12.88 9.14 2.44
N HIS A 33 -11.63 8.70 2.61
CA HIS A 33 -10.99 8.51 3.91
C HIS A 33 -10.10 9.69 4.34
N GLN A 34 -10.23 10.86 3.70
CA GLN A 34 -9.48 12.09 4.05
C GLN A 34 -7.96 11.90 4.08
N GLY A 35 -7.45 11.10 3.14
CA GLY A 35 -6.03 10.79 2.97
C GLY A 35 -5.53 9.66 3.87
N ASP A 36 -6.37 9.03 4.72
CA ASP A 36 -5.98 7.90 5.56
C ASP A 36 -5.61 6.68 4.71
N LEU A 37 -4.30 6.43 4.62
CA LEU A 37 -3.73 5.36 3.79
C LEU A 37 -4.11 3.98 4.33
N GLU A 38 -4.26 3.85 5.64
CA GLU A 38 -4.56 2.60 6.31
C GLU A 38 -6.01 2.19 6.04
N ALA A 39 -6.94 3.13 6.24
CA ALA A 39 -8.36 2.92 5.97
C ALA A 39 -8.65 2.70 4.48
N SER A 40 -8.04 3.48 3.59
CA SER A 40 -8.20 3.30 2.14
C SER A 40 -7.66 1.95 1.66
N LEU A 41 -6.53 1.49 2.19
CA LEU A 41 -5.97 0.18 1.83
C LEU A 41 -6.91 -0.95 2.26
N GLU A 42 -7.47 -0.85 3.47
CA GLU A 42 -8.43 -1.84 3.99
C GLU A 42 -9.72 -1.88 3.18
N ASP A 43 -10.30 -0.73 2.84
CA ASP A 43 -11.51 -0.63 2.02
C ASP A 43 -11.30 -1.23 0.62
N LEU A 44 -10.20 -0.89 -0.05
CA LEU A 44 -9.86 -1.45 -1.36
C LEU A 44 -9.59 -2.96 -1.31
N ALA A 45 -8.94 -3.44 -0.24
CA ALA A 45 -8.68 -4.85 -0.04
C ALA A 45 -9.98 -5.63 0.19
N MET A 46 -10.90 -5.11 1.01
CA MET A 46 -12.23 -5.70 1.22
C MET A 46 -13.03 -5.75 -0.08
N ALA A 47 -13.02 -4.67 -0.86
CA ALA A 47 -13.70 -4.61 -2.16
C ALA A 47 -13.11 -5.60 -3.16
N SER A 48 -11.78 -5.84 -3.15
CA SER A 48 -11.08 -6.67 -4.13
C SER A 48 -11.04 -8.17 -3.76
N ALA A 49 -10.93 -8.51 -2.47
CA ALA A 49 -10.86 -9.90 -2.03
C ALA A 49 -12.23 -10.61 -2.07
N GLY A 50 -13.32 -9.84 -2.08
CA GLY A 50 -14.69 -10.35 -1.95
C GLY A 50 -14.96 -10.99 -0.58
N THR A 51 -16.23 -11.24 -0.28
CA THR A 51 -16.68 -11.88 0.97
C THR A 51 -16.21 -13.34 1.11
N ALA A 52 -15.57 -13.92 0.10
CA ALA A 52 -15.23 -15.34 0.03
C ALA A 52 -13.81 -15.69 0.52
N ALA A 53 -12.87 -14.75 0.58
CA ALA A 53 -11.48 -15.08 0.89
C ALA A 53 -11.18 -15.11 2.39
N TYR A 54 -11.80 -14.23 3.18
CA TYR A 54 -11.56 -14.09 4.61
C TYR A 54 -12.88 -13.65 5.27
N GLY A 55 -13.62 -14.63 5.79
CA GLY A 55 -14.97 -14.41 6.31
C GLY A 55 -15.01 -13.38 7.44
N ASP A 56 -16.14 -12.66 7.51
CA ASP A 56 -16.54 -11.80 8.61
C ASP A 56 -16.43 -12.56 9.94
N THR A 57 -15.31 -12.43 10.67
CA THR A 57 -15.23 -12.53 12.14
C THR A 57 -13.77 -12.48 12.64
N PRO A 58 -13.51 -11.74 13.72
CA PRO A 58 -12.34 -11.97 14.56
C PRO A 58 -12.57 -13.27 15.36
N ARG A 59 -12.28 -14.44 14.76
CA ARG A 59 -11.92 -15.63 15.55
C ARG A 59 -10.45 -15.49 15.87
N GLY A 60 -10.13 -15.46 17.16
CA GLY A 60 -8.89 -15.00 17.80
C GLY A 60 -7.52 -15.45 17.27
N ASP A 61 -7.45 -16.24 16.19
CA ASP A 61 -6.21 -16.77 15.61
C ASP A 61 -6.05 -16.54 14.08
N ARG A 62 -7.02 -15.96 13.37
CA ARG A 62 -6.89 -15.68 11.92
C ARG A 62 -6.46 -14.24 11.66
N ALA A 63 -5.41 -14.08 10.86
CA ALA A 63 -4.95 -12.79 10.37
C ALA A 63 -6.07 -12.09 9.58
N THR A 64 -6.27 -10.80 9.83
CA THR A 64 -7.22 -9.98 9.05
C THR A 64 -6.74 -9.82 7.61
N LEU A 65 -7.64 -9.51 6.67
CA LEU A 65 -7.27 -9.21 5.26
C LEU A 65 -6.11 -8.22 5.17
N ARG A 66 -6.19 -7.18 6.00
CA ARG A 66 -5.16 -6.16 6.11
C ARG A 66 -3.83 -6.73 6.61
N GLN A 67 -3.84 -7.56 7.66
CA GLN A 67 -2.60 -8.17 8.16
C GLN A 67 -1.96 -9.07 7.10
N VAL A 68 -2.76 -9.83 6.36
CA VAL A 68 -2.29 -10.66 5.24
C VAL A 68 -1.69 -9.78 4.14
N LEU A 69 -2.36 -8.70 3.75
CA LEU A 69 -1.85 -7.76 2.76
C LEU A 69 -0.51 -7.15 3.19
N LEU A 70 -0.43 -6.59 4.40
CA LEU A 70 0.78 -5.98 4.93
C LEU A 70 1.92 -6.99 5.07
N ALA A 71 1.64 -8.22 5.48
CA ALA A 71 2.64 -9.28 5.56
C ALA A 71 3.22 -9.64 4.17
N ASN A 72 2.38 -9.71 3.14
CA ASN A 72 2.84 -9.96 1.77
C ASN A 72 3.61 -8.75 1.20
N LEU A 73 3.09 -7.53 1.39
CA LEU A 73 3.81 -6.32 1.00
C LEU A 73 5.19 -6.25 1.67
N ARG A 74 5.29 -6.53 2.96
CA ARG A 74 6.58 -6.58 3.66
C ARG A 74 7.49 -7.64 3.08
N ARG A 75 7.00 -8.87 2.95
CA ARG A 75 7.77 -10.03 2.48
C ARG A 75 8.40 -9.74 1.11
N GLU A 76 7.61 -9.19 0.20
CA GLU A 76 8.05 -8.97 -1.16
C GLU A 76 8.83 -7.66 -1.32
N LEU A 77 8.43 -6.56 -0.64
CA LEU A 77 9.04 -5.24 -0.86
C LEU A 77 10.27 -4.95 0.02
N CYS A 78 10.30 -5.43 1.26
CA CYS A 78 11.36 -5.05 2.20
C CYS A 78 12.70 -5.74 1.93
N GLY A 79 12.66 -6.90 1.27
CA GLY A 79 13.84 -7.66 0.83
C GLY A 79 14.24 -7.43 -0.63
N ASP A 80 13.47 -6.64 -1.39
CA ASP A 80 13.71 -6.45 -2.81
C ASP A 80 14.55 -5.19 -3.09
N ASP A 81 15.80 -5.41 -3.50
CA ASP A 81 16.75 -4.34 -3.78
C ASP A 81 16.34 -3.52 -5.02
N SER A 82 15.68 -4.15 -6.01
CA SER A 82 15.20 -3.46 -7.21
C SER A 82 14.09 -2.46 -6.89
N PHE A 83 13.18 -2.81 -5.99
CA PHE A 83 12.13 -1.93 -5.49
C PHE A 83 12.73 -0.76 -4.73
N ARG A 84 13.72 -1.04 -3.86
CA ARG A 84 14.44 -0.01 -3.12
C ARG A 84 15.09 1.00 -4.06
N GLU A 85 15.78 0.54 -5.09
CA GLU A 85 16.38 1.41 -6.11
C GLU A 85 15.33 2.28 -6.82
N LYS A 86 14.18 1.72 -7.19
CA LYS A 86 13.07 2.48 -7.80
C LYS A 86 12.49 3.54 -6.87
N VAL A 87 12.37 3.23 -5.57
CA VAL A 87 11.91 4.19 -4.56
C VAL A 87 12.93 5.32 -4.41
N GLU A 88 14.23 5.00 -4.39
CA GLU A 88 15.29 6.01 -4.36
C GLU A 88 15.31 6.88 -5.63
N GLU A 89 15.09 6.27 -6.80
CA GLU A 89 14.99 6.98 -8.08
C GLU A 89 13.82 7.97 -8.08
N TYR A 90 12.65 7.53 -7.60
CA TYR A 90 11.49 8.41 -7.42
C TYR A 90 11.80 9.55 -6.43
N ASN A 91 12.42 9.26 -5.28
CA ASN A 91 12.74 10.27 -4.28
C ASN A 91 13.72 11.34 -4.79
N LYS A 92 14.59 11.00 -5.75
CA LYS A 92 15.45 11.97 -6.44
C LYS A 92 14.65 12.86 -7.40
N ASN A 93 13.53 12.38 -7.93
CA ASN A 93 12.70 13.06 -8.93
C ASN A 93 11.18 12.90 -8.69
N PRO A 94 10.64 13.39 -7.55
CA PRO A 94 9.28 13.05 -7.12
C PRO A 94 8.20 13.61 -8.05
N ALA A 95 8.53 14.61 -8.88
CA ALA A 95 7.62 15.22 -9.85
C ALA A 95 7.34 14.33 -11.10
N GLN A 96 8.06 13.22 -11.27
CA GLN A 96 7.92 12.37 -12.45
C GLN A 96 6.81 11.33 -12.29
N ALA A 97 5.65 11.60 -12.87
CA ALA A 97 4.49 10.70 -12.87
C ALA A 97 4.80 9.30 -13.43
N ALA A 98 5.72 9.19 -14.39
CA ALA A 98 6.14 7.91 -14.96
C ALA A 98 6.86 7.02 -13.92
N LEU A 99 7.66 7.61 -13.03
CA LEU A 99 8.33 6.87 -11.95
C LEU A 99 7.32 6.35 -10.93
N LEU A 100 6.33 7.18 -10.55
CA LEU A 100 5.25 6.76 -9.67
C LEU A 100 4.43 5.62 -10.28
N THR A 101 4.04 5.75 -11.55
CA THR A 101 3.30 4.71 -12.27
C THR A 101 4.12 3.42 -12.39
N GLY A 102 5.42 3.54 -12.67
CA GLY A 102 6.35 2.41 -12.72
C GLY A 102 6.47 1.68 -11.39
N LEU A 103 6.52 2.41 -10.26
CA LEU A 103 6.49 1.81 -8.93
C LEU A 103 5.19 1.04 -8.68
N ILE A 104 4.05 1.59 -9.06
CA ILE A 104 2.75 0.95 -8.87
C ILE A 104 2.68 -0.36 -9.67
N VAL A 105 3.06 -0.33 -10.94
CA VAL A 105 3.09 -1.53 -11.80
C VAL A 105 4.04 -2.58 -11.22
N TYR A 106 5.23 -2.15 -10.79
CA TYR A 106 6.21 -3.05 -10.19
C TYR A 106 5.67 -3.75 -8.93
N VAL A 107 4.98 -3.03 -8.06
CA VAL A 107 4.35 -3.63 -6.86
C VAL A 107 3.25 -4.63 -7.23
N VAL A 108 2.43 -4.35 -8.26
CA VAL A 108 1.42 -5.30 -8.75
C VAL A 108 2.07 -6.59 -9.27
N GLU A 109 3.18 -6.48 -10.00
CA GLU A 109 3.90 -7.63 -10.56
C GLU A 109 4.63 -8.45 -9.49
N LEU A 110 5.18 -7.76 -8.49
CA LEU A 110 5.97 -8.37 -7.43
C LEU A 110 5.09 -9.07 -6.39
N VAL A 111 3.93 -8.48 -6.05
CA VAL A 111 3.01 -9.05 -5.06
C VAL A 111 2.07 -10.05 -5.73
N ALA A 112 2.40 -11.34 -5.62
CA ALA A 112 1.65 -12.45 -6.22
C ALA A 112 0.30 -12.77 -5.53
N LEU A 113 -0.50 -11.76 -5.19
CA LEU A 113 -1.85 -11.94 -4.65
C LEU A 113 -2.88 -11.82 -5.78
N PRO A 114 -3.83 -12.77 -5.89
CA PRO A 114 -4.80 -12.78 -6.99
C PRO A 114 -5.79 -11.59 -6.96
N TRP A 115 -5.91 -10.92 -5.81
CA TRP A 115 -6.73 -9.72 -5.60
C TRP A 115 -5.89 -8.44 -5.52
N MET A 116 -4.57 -8.51 -5.80
CA MET A 116 -3.73 -7.33 -5.89
C MET A 116 -4.13 -6.51 -7.11
N SER A 117 -4.79 -5.38 -6.88
CA SER A 117 -5.16 -4.45 -7.94
C SER A 117 -4.18 -3.28 -8.00
N PRO A 118 -4.07 -2.59 -9.16
CA PRO A 118 -3.32 -1.33 -9.25
C PRO A 118 -3.76 -0.28 -8.23
N ALA A 119 -5.03 -0.30 -7.81
CA ALA A 119 -5.53 0.60 -6.77
C ALA A 119 -4.91 0.29 -5.39
N ILE A 120 -4.89 -0.99 -4.98
CA ILE A 120 -4.24 -1.40 -3.73
C ILE A 120 -2.74 -1.07 -3.77
N ALA A 121 -2.08 -1.39 -4.89
CA ALA A 121 -0.67 -1.04 -5.11
C ALA A 121 -0.41 0.46 -5.00
N THR A 122 -1.32 1.29 -5.53
CA THR A 122 -1.22 2.75 -5.44
C THR A 122 -1.19 3.22 -3.99
N VAL A 123 -2.15 2.78 -3.16
CA VAL A 123 -2.18 3.16 -1.75
C VAL A 123 -0.94 2.66 -1.00
N ALA A 124 -0.50 1.43 -1.27
CA ALA A 124 0.71 0.89 -0.67
C ALA A 124 1.97 1.69 -1.04
N VAL A 125 2.14 2.05 -2.32
CA VAL A 125 3.25 2.90 -2.79
C VAL A 125 3.20 4.27 -2.13
N LEU A 126 2.04 4.94 -2.11
CA LEU A 126 1.89 6.25 -1.47
C LEU A 126 2.19 6.19 0.02
N TRP A 127 1.84 5.10 0.70
CA TRP A 127 2.21 4.89 2.10
C TRP A 127 3.72 4.77 2.27
N ILE A 128 4.38 3.94 1.47
CA ILE A 128 5.84 3.78 1.48
C ILE A 128 6.54 5.12 1.22
N LEU A 129 6.05 5.92 0.26
CA LEU A 129 6.60 7.24 -0.02
C LEU A 129 6.37 8.23 1.12
N LYS A 130 5.22 8.14 1.81
CA LYS A 130 4.88 9.03 2.93
C LYS A 130 5.78 8.85 4.13
N ILE A 131 6.09 7.61 4.51
CA ILE A 131 6.86 7.31 5.73
C ILE A 131 8.30 6.83 5.45
N GLY A 132 8.61 6.51 4.21
CA GLY A 132 9.86 5.89 3.79
C GLY A 132 9.82 4.36 3.87
N LEU A 133 10.50 3.69 2.93
CA LEU A 133 10.53 2.23 2.84
C LEU A 133 10.98 1.54 4.12
N ARG A 134 12.04 2.06 4.76
CA ARG A 134 12.53 1.51 6.02
C ARG A 134 11.49 1.55 7.13
N THR A 135 10.86 2.71 7.34
CA THR A 135 9.82 2.89 8.35
C THR A 135 8.58 2.06 8.03
N PHE A 136 8.23 1.90 6.75
CA PHE A 136 7.17 0.99 6.33
C PHE A 136 7.50 -0.46 6.70
N CYS A 137 8.73 -0.90 6.45
CA CYS A 137 9.17 -2.24 6.84
C CYS A 137 9.08 -2.42 8.35
N ASP A 138 9.66 -1.50 9.14
CA ASP A 138 9.61 -1.56 10.61
C ASP A 138 8.15 -1.55 11.13
N TYR A 139 7.28 -0.71 10.55
CA TYR A 139 5.86 -0.63 10.92
C TYR A 139 5.07 -1.91 10.62
N THR A 140 5.43 -2.62 9.55
CA THR A 140 4.77 -3.87 9.13
C THR A 140 5.40 -5.12 9.73
N GLU A 141 6.41 -4.97 10.59
CA GLU A 141 6.97 -6.08 11.35
C GLU A 141 5.87 -6.68 12.23
N PRO A 142 5.67 -8.02 12.21
CA PRO A 142 4.76 -8.63 13.16
C PRO A 142 5.26 -8.28 14.57
N ALA A 143 4.37 -7.73 15.41
CA ALA A 143 4.66 -7.57 16.83
C ALA A 143 5.09 -8.95 17.33
N GLU A 144 6.38 -9.10 17.65
CA GLU A 144 6.92 -10.37 18.09
C GLU A 144 6.01 -10.89 19.19
N THR A 145 5.41 -12.06 18.95
CA THR A 145 4.80 -12.80 20.03
C THR A 145 5.93 -13.06 21.00
N GLN A 146 5.92 -12.29 22.08
CA GLN A 146 6.77 -12.47 23.24
C GLN A 146 6.45 -13.85 23.82
N ARG A 147 7.03 -14.90 23.22
CA ARG A 147 7.21 -16.21 23.83
C ARG A 147 8.51 -16.15 24.61
N ASP A 148 8.45 -15.41 25.72
CA ASP A 148 9.34 -15.65 26.85
C ASP A 148 9.02 -17.03 27.44
N GLY A 149 10.03 -17.88 27.58
CA GLY A 149 10.10 -18.97 28.58
C GLY A 149 9.78 -20.37 28.09
#